data_AF-A0A2E0U2Z6-F1
#
_entry.id   AF-A0A2E0U2Z6-F1
#
_cell.length_a   1.000
_cell.length_b   1.000
_cell.length_c   1.000
_cell.angle_alpha   90.00
_cell.angle_beta   90.00
_cell.angle_gamma   90.00
#
_symmetry.space_group_name_H-M   'P 1'
#
loop_
_entity.id
_entity.type
_entity.pdbx_description
1 polymer ?
#
loop_
_entity_poly.entity_id
_entity_poly.type
_entity_poly.pdbx_seq_one_letter_code
_entity_poly.pdbx_strand_id
1 'polypeptide(L)'
;MAHRIWYPQLDAFDCIRRMVAILSFADDEGLSMERAQMADLFLSSPPLLHSVTMPMQVRSNFRELGIARPEKSFLSYPAAPLLFHKMEPVQRRAIRAMVGKNLIDLRLYEKRALSLTDDARSLLDTRLKHSVAELKLAQFIVSDILAIGEDNIEELRKRTGLRRLAA
;
A
#
# COMPACT_ATOMS: atom_id res chain seq x y z
N MET A 1 -27.03 -6.67 -17.03
CA MET A 1 -27.23 -6.20 -15.63
C MET A 1 -25.87 -6.02 -14.98
N ALA A 2 -25.44 -4.78 -14.73
CA ALA A 2 -24.24 -4.53 -13.94
C ALA A 2 -24.59 -4.73 -12.46
N HIS A 3 -24.19 -5.87 -11.90
CA HIS A 3 -24.23 -6.07 -10.45
C HIS A 3 -23.24 -5.09 -9.79
N ARG A 4 -23.57 -4.60 -8.59
CA ARG A 4 -22.66 -3.72 -7.83
C ARG A 4 -21.49 -4.56 -7.34
N ILE A 5 -20.34 -4.43 -7.99
CA ILE A 5 -19.07 -4.97 -7.50
C ILE A 5 -18.49 -3.94 -6.53
N TRP A 6 -18.21 -4.38 -5.29
CA TRP A 6 -17.49 -3.54 -4.33
C TRP A 6 -16.01 -3.54 -4.66
N TYR A 7 -15.41 -2.35 -4.74
CA TYR A 7 -13.99 -2.15 -5.05
C TYR A 7 -13.27 -1.62 -3.82
N PRO A 8 -12.58 -2.48 -3.02
CA PRO A 8 -11.91 -2.07 -1.79
C PRO A 8 -10.89 -0.94 -2.00
N GLN A 9 -10.24 -0.89 -3.17
CA GLN A 9 -9.31 0.17 -3.56
C GLN A 9 -9.93 1.59 -3.57
N LEU A 10 -11.25 1.72 -3.71
CA LEU A 10 -11.95 3.00 -3.79
C LEU A 10 -12.76 3.31 -2.51
N ASP A 11 -12.56 2.52 -1.46
CA ASP A 11 -13.18 2.70 -0.15
C ASP A 11 -12.20 3.30 0.85
N ALA A 12 -12.61 4.39 1.51
CA ALA A 12 -11.73 5.10 2.44
C ALA A 12 -11.52 4.34 3.76
N PHE A 13 -12.50 3.58 4.23
CA PHE A 13 -12.36 2.79 5.46
C PHE A 13 -11.43 1.60 5.24
N ASP A 14 -11.57 0.89 4.13
CA ASP A 14 -10.65 -0.20 3.79
C ASP A 14 -9.24 0.33 3.49
N CYS A 15 -9.13 1.53 2.91
CA CYS A 15 -7.82 2.21 2.76
C CYS A 15 -7.17 2.51 4.12
N ILE A 16 -7.92 2.99 5.13
CA ILE A 16 -7.38 3.16 6.50
C ILE A 16 -6.88 1.81 7.03
N ARG A 17 -7.70 0.76 6.93
CA ARG A 17 -7.34 -0.58 7.42
C ARG A 17 -6.07 -1.14 6.77
N ARG A 18 -5.93 -0.98 5.44
CA ARG A 18 -4.73 -1.37 4.69
C ARG A 18 -3.52 -0.52 5.05
N MET A 19 -3.70 0.80 5.20
CA MET A 19 -2.63 1.71 5.61
C MET A 19 -2.07 1.34 6.98
N VAL A 20 -2.92 0.89 7.90
CA VAL A 20 -2.47 0.37 9.20
C VAL A 20 -1.61 -0.88 9.05
N ALA A 21 -2.02 -1.86 8.23
CA ALA A 21 -1.20 -3.05 7.96
C ALA A 21 0.12 -2.73 7.26
N ILE A 22 0.16 -1.70 6.43
CA ILE A 22 1.40 -1.25 5.79
C ILE A 22 2.33 -0.61 6.83
N LEU A 23 1.80 0.34 7.60
CA LEU A 23 2.58 1.11 8.56
C LEU A 23 2.99 0.32 9.81
N SER A 24 2.37 -0.85 10.08
CA SER A 24 2.84 -1.75 11.13
C SER A 24 4.21 -2.34 10.84
N PHE A 25 4.63 -2.37 9.58
CA PHE A 25 5.96 -2.82 9.15
C PHE A 25 6.90 -1.67 8.77
N ALA A 26 6.45 -0.41 8.89
CA ALA A 26 7.31 0.75 8.73
C ALA A 26 8.23 0.88 9.94
N ASP A 27 9.46 1.32 9.69
CA ASP A 27 10.43 1.69 10.71
C ASP A 27 10.04 3.01 11.42
N ASP A 28 10.91 3.46 12.32
CA ASP A 28 10.70 4.67 13.11
C ASP A 28 10.77 5.94 12.25
N GLU A 29 11.48 5.92 11.12
CA GLU A 29 11.53 7.02 10.16
C GLU A 29 10.23 7.13 9.33
N GLY A 30 9.51 6.01 9.20
CA GLY A 30 8.24 5.91 8.53
C GLY A 30 8.38 5.86 7.01
N LEU A 31 7.26 5.61 6.34
CA LEU A 31 7.24 5.56 4.88
C LEU A 31 6.97 6.94 4.30
N SER A 32 7.69 7.32 3.24
CA SER A 32 7.29 8.49 2.47
C SER A 32 5.85 8.34 1.98
N MET A 33 5.13 9.47 1.88
CA MET A 33 3.74 9.52 1.46
C MET A 33 3.49 8.71 0.17
N GLU A 34 4.38 8.84 -0.80
CA GLU A 34 4.25 8.15 -2.08
C GLU A 34 4.50 6.64 -1.94
N ARG A 35 5.49 6.21 -1.15
CA ARG A 35 5.74 4.79 -0.89
C ARG A 35 4.54 4.14 -0.20
N ALA A 36 3.97 4.79 0.80
CA ALA A 36 2.78 4.30 1.49
C ALA A 36 1.58 4.17 0.54
N GLN A 37 1.39 5.14 -0.35
CA GLN A 37 0.34 5.08 -1.38
C GLN A 37 0.57 3.96 -2.41
N MET A 38 1.82 3.75 -2.84
CA MET A 38 2.19 2.64 -3.74
C MET A 38 1.93 1.29 -3.05
N ALA A 39 2.26 1.18 -1.77
CA ALA A 39 1.96 -0.02 -0.99
C ALA A 39 0.45 -0.29 -0.89
N ASP A 40 -0.37 0.75 -0.67
CA ASP A 40 -1.83 0.60 -0.63
C ASP A 40 -2.41 0.10 -1.96
N LEU A 41 -1.85 0.53 -3.11
CA LEU A 41 -2.23 -0.03 -4.42
C LEU A 41 -1.97 -1.55 -4.45
N PHE A 42 -0.75 -1.98 -4.12
CA PHE A 42 -0.38 -3.39 -4.23
C PHE A 42 -1.09 -4.26 -3.18
N LEU A 43 -1.37 -3.73 -1.98
CA LEU A 43 -2.14 -4.47 -0.98
C LEU A 43 -3.62 -4.59 -1.38
N SER A 44 -4.20 -3.55 -2.00
CA SER A 44 -5.58 -3.59 -2.49
C SER A 44 -5.76 -4.42 -3.77
N SER A 45 -4.71 -4.54 -4.59
CA SER A 45 -4.73 -5.24 -5.89
C SER A 45 -3.45 -6.07 -6.08
N PRO A 46 -3.27 -7.16 -5.30
CA PRO A 46 -2.03 -7.95 -5.31
C PRO A 46 -1.59 -8.48 -6.68
N PRO A 47 -2.49 -8.90 -7.58
CA PRO A 47 -2.09 -9.35 -8.92
C PRO A 47 -1.31 -8.31 -9.73
N LEU A 48 -1.45 -7.02 -9.45
CA LEU A 48 -0.67 -5.96 -10.11
C LEU A 48 0.82 -6.01 -9.76
N LEU A 49 1.23 -6.74 -8.72
CA LEU A 49 2.65 -6.99 -8.45
C LEU A 49 3.34 -7.73 -9.61
N HIS A 50 2.61 -8.53 -10.40
CA HIS A 50 3.19 -9.23 -11.57
C HIS A 50 3.72 -8.27 -12.64
N SER A 51 3.28 -7.00 -12.67
CA SER A 51 3.82 -5.99 -13.61
C SER A 51 5.07 -5.27 -13.09
N VAL A 52 5.49 -5.52 -11.85
CA VAL A 52 6.66 -4.88 -11.26
C VAL A 52 7.94 -5.55 -11.74
N THR A 53 8.93 -4.75 -12.16
CA THR A 53 10.27 -5.25 -12.49
C THR A 53 11.06 -5.56 -11.22
N MET A 54 10.89 -6.77 -10.69
CA MET A 54 11.53 -7.24 -9.47
C MET A 54 12.95 -7.80 -9.70
N PRO A 55 13.93 -7.47 -8.83
CA PRO A 55 15.18 -8.22 -8.70
C PRO A 55 14.95 -9.70 -8.43
N MET A 56 15.96 -10.55 -8.69
CA MET A 56 15.83 -12.00 -8.59
C MET A 56 15.38 -12.47 -7.20
N GLN A 57 15.99 -11.93 -6.13
CA GLN A 57 15.64 -12.29 -4.75
C GLN A 57 14.19 -11.93 -4.42
N VAL A 58 13.79 -10.69 -4.69
CA VAL A 58 12.41 -10.20 -4.48
C VAL A 58 11.40 -11.04 -5.27
N ARG A 59 11.75 -11.44 -6.50
CA ARG A 59 10.90 -12.31 -7.33
C ARG A 59 10.74 -13.70 -6.74
N SER A 60 11.74 -14.23 -6.03
CA SER A 60 11.62 -15.51 -5.31
C SER A 60 10.60 -15.38 -4.19
N ASN A 61 10.77 -14.38 -3.32
CA ASN A 61 9.88 -14.11 -2.19
C ASN A 61 8.43 -13.88 -2.66
N PHE A 62 8.24 -13.15 -3.78
CA PHE A 62 6.93 -12.95 -4.38
C PHE A 62 6.22 -14.26 -4.79
N ARG A 63 6.96 -15.25 -5.31
CA ARG A 63 6.38 -16.53 -5.74
C ARG A 63 5.82 -17.33 -4.56
N GLU A 64 6.45 -17.22 -3.40
CA GLU A 64 6.03 -17.92 -2.18
C GLU A 64 4.67 -17.42 -1.66
N LEU A 65 4.27 -16.19 -2.02
CA LEU A 65 2.96 -15.64 -1.67
C LEU A 65 1.79 -16.28 -2.43
N GLY A 66 2.06 -17.02 -3.51
CA GLY A 66 1.02 -17.73 -4.27
C GLY A 66 0.01 -16.82 -4.96
N ILE A 67 0.37 -15.56 -5.24
CA ILE A 67 -0.55 -14.57 -5.83
C ILE A 67 -0.85 -14.94 -7.28
N ALA A 68 -2.14 -15.17 -7.58
CA ALA A 68 -2.61 -15.46 -8.92
C ALA A 68 -2.29 -14.31 -9.89
N ARG A 69 -2.00 -14.66 -11.15
CA ARG A 69 -1.80 -13.67 -12.21
C ARG A 69 -3.10 -12.94 -12.54
N PRO A 70 -3.05 -11.69 -13.04
CA PRO A 70 -4.24 -10.93 -13.42
C PRO A 70 -5.19 -11.69 -14.36
N GLU A 71 -4.67 -12.47 -15.31
CA GLU A 71 -5.48 -13.21 -16.29
C GLU A 71 -6.26 -14.38 -15.68
N LYS A 72 -5.85 -14.83 -14.48
CA LYS A 72 -6.53 -15.89 -13.72
C LYS A 72 -7.46 -15.34 -12.64
N SER A 73 -7.57 -14.01 -12.54
CA SER A 73 -8.48 -13.34 -11.62
C SER A 73 -9.87 -13.19 -12.24
N PHE A 74 -10.91 -13.28 -11.40
CA PHE A 74 -12.28 -12.96 -11.80
C PHE A 74 -12.46 -11.46 -12.10
N LEU A 75 -11.64 -10.61 -11.48
CA LEU A 75 -11.66 -9.16 -11.68
C LEU A 75 -10.76 -8.76 -12.85
N SER A 76 -11.29 -7.89 -13.72
CA SER A 76 -10.48 -7.11 -14.65
C SER A 76 -9.85 -5.93 -13.93
N TYR A 77 -8.52 -5.83 -13.96
CA TYR A 77 -7.80 -4.73 -13.35
C TYR A 77 -7.50 -3.65 -14.39
N PRO A 78 -7.70 -2.36 -14.08
CA PRO A 78 -7.10 -1.30 -14.86
C PRO A 78 -5.58 -1.41 -14.78
N ALA A 79 -4.88 -0.80 -15.74
CA ALA A 79 -3.43 -0.65 -15.65
C ALA A 79 -3.05 -0.01 -14.31
N ALA A 80 -1.98 -0.52 -13.67
CA ALA A 80 -1.57 -0.08 -12.34
C ALA A 80 -1.42 1.45 -12.20
N PRO A 81 -0.83 2.19 -13.15
CA PRO A 81 -0.74 3.65 -13.07
C PRO A 81 -2.11 4.35 -13.09
N LEU A 82 -3.05 3.84 -13.88
CA LEU A 82 -4.41 4.38 -13.96
C LEU A 82 -5.16 4.16 -12.65
N LEU A 83 -5.08 2.95 -12.09
CA LEU A 83 -5.70 2.64 -10.81
C LEU A 83 -5.08 3.49 -9.68
N PHE A 84 -3.76 3.58 -9.65
CA PHE A 84 -3.03 4.39 -8.68
C PHE A 84 -3.48 5.84 -8.70
N HIS A 85 -3.60 6.46 -9.88
CA HIS A 85 -4.14 7.81 -10.02
C HIS A 85 -5.58 7.91 -9.49
N LYS A 86 -6.44 6.95 -9.85
CA LYS A 86 -7.84 6.91 -9.39
C LYS A 86 -7.98 6.75 -7.87
N MET A 87 -7.05 6.07 -7.21
CA MET A 87 -7.03 5.88 -5.76
C MET A 87 -6.63 7.13 -4.97
N GLU A 88 -6.03 8.15 -5.62
CA GLU A 88 -5.47 9.31 -4.92
C GLU A 88 -6.45 10.01 -3.97
N PRO A 89 -7.69 10.35 -4.39
CA PRO A 89 -8.59 11.09 -3.53
C PRO A 89 -8.99 10.27 -2.29
N VAL A 90 -9.12 8.95 -2.45
CA VAL A 90 -9.47 8.01 -1.39
C VAL A 90 -8.32 7.87 -0.40
N GLN A 91 -7.10 7.66 -0.90
CA GLN A 91 -5.89 7.58 -0.09
C GLN A 91 -5.64 8.87 0.69
N ARG A 92 -5.76 10.05 0.04
CA ARG A 92 -5.60 11.35 0.72
C ARG A 92 -6.65 11.55 1.80
N ARG A 93 -7.89 11.13 1.57
CA ARG A 93 -8.97 11.22 2.56
C ARG A 93 -8.71 10.30 3.76
N ALA A 94 -8.30 9.05 3.50
CA ALA A 94 -7.93 8.08 4.54
C ALA A 94 -6.80 8.62 5.42
N ILE A 95 -5.70 9.07 4.81
CA ILE A 95 -4.54 9.60 5.54
C ILE A 95 -4.91 10.82 6.37
N ARG A 96 -5.68 11.78 5.81
CA ARG A 96 -6.16 12.95 6.58
C ARG A 96 -7.05 12.55 7.75
N ALA A 97 -7.91 11.55 7.57
CA ALA A 97 -8.75 11.05 8.65
C ALA A 97 -7.90 10.39 9.76
N MET A 98 -6.87 9.63 9.39
CA MET A 98 -5.92 9.05 10.34
C MET A 98 -5.16 10.12 11.12
N VAL A 99 -4.66 11.16 10.45
CA VAL A 99 -4.01 12.32 11.11
C VAL A 99 -4.98 13.02 12.06
N GLY A 100 -6.19 13.35 11.62
CA GLY A 100 -7.20 14.01 12.45
C GLY A 100 -7.71 13.17 13.63
N LYS A 101 -7.39 11.87 13.65
CA LYS A 101 -7.67 10.93 14.75
C LYS A 101 -6.43 10.56 15.56
N ASN A 102 -5.32 11.26 15.37
CA ASN A 102 -4.04 11.02 16.04
C ASN A 102 -3.48 9.59 15.82
N LEU A 103 -3.79 8.99 14.67
CA LEU A 103 -3.30 7.65 14.32
C LEU A 103 -1.94 7.69 13.61
N ILE A 104 -1.61 8.83 13.00
CA ILE A 104 -0.34 9.07 12.30
C ILE A 104 0.44 10.12 13.08
N ASP A 105 1.75 9.91 13.21
CA ASP A 105 2.64 10.90 13.81
C ASP A 105 2.61 12.22 13.01
N LEU A 106 2.17 13.29 13.67
CA LEU A 106 2.02 14.60 13.02
C LEU A 106 3.36 15.20 12.58
N ARG A 107 4.44 14.97 13.33
CA ARG A 107 5.78 15.50 13.02
C ARG A 107 6.33 14.86 11.75
N LEU A 108 6.12 13.56 11.57
CA LEU A 108 6.48 12.86 10.33
C LEU A 108 5.57 13.27 9.17
N TYR A 109 4.27 13.43 9.42
CA TYR A 109 3.30 13.85 8.41
C TYR A 109 3.66 15.21 7.79
N GLU A 110 4.07 16.18 8.61
CA GLU A 110 4.56 17.50 8.15
C GLU A 110 5.80 17.38 7.25
N LYS A 111 6.63 16.35 7.46
CA LYS A 111 7.79 16.01 6.61
C LYS A 111 7.45 15.09 5.44
N ARG A 112 6.15 14.86 5.17
CA ARG A 112 5.63 13.95 4.12
C ARG A 112 6.04 12.48 4.31
N ALA A 113 6.29 12.08 5.56
CA ALA A 113 6.46 10.69 5.97
C ALA A 113 5.26 10.25 6.83
N LEU A 114 5.00 8.95 6.87
CA LEU A 114 3.88 8.35 7.59
C LEU A 114 4.42 7.25 8.51
N SER A 115 4.12 7.36 9.79
CA SER A 115 4.27 6.26 10.76
C SER A 115 3.08 6.30 11.71
N LEU A 116 2.72 5.14 12.26
CA LEU A 116 1.69 5.06 13.30
C LEU A 116 2.25 5.60 14.61
N THR A 117 1.41 6.29 15.39
CA THR A 117 1.72 6.61 16.79
C THR A 117 1.73 5.32 17.63
N ASP A 118 2.44 5.32 18.76
CA ASP A 118 2.49 4.16 19.66
C ASP A 118 1.08 3.76 20.16
N ASP A 119 0.27 4.75 20.50
CA ASP A 119 -1.13 4.56 20.88
C ASP A 119 -1.93 3.91 19.75
N ALA A 120 -1.71 4.32 18.50
CA ALA A 120 -2.40 3.74 17.34
C ALA A 120 -1.99 2.28 17.11
N ARG A 121 -0.68 1.95 17.23
CA ARG A 121 -0.20 0.57 17.11
C ARG A 121 -0.92 -0.34 18.12
N SER A 122 -0.98 0.07 19.39
CA SER A 122 -1.66 -0.71 20.43
C SER A 122 -3.18 -0.82 20.26
N LEU A 123 -3.85 0.27 19.86
CA LEU A 123 -5.30 0.30 19.65
C LEU A 123 -5.74 -0.54 18.45
N LEU A 124 -4.94 -0.57 17.40
CA LEU A 124 -5.34 -1.17 16.12
C LEU A 124 -5.02 -2.66 16.07
N ASP A 125 -3.97 -3.13 16.76
CA ASP A 125 -3.67 -4.57 16.94
C ASP A 125 -4.83 -5.35 17.59
N THR A 126 -5.64 -4.67 18.41
CA THR A 126 -6.75 -5.30 19.14
C THR A 126 -8.10 -5.20 18.41
N ARG A 127 -8.26 -4.24 17.49
CA ARG A 127 -9.56 -3.90 16.88
C ARG A 127 -9.64 -4.14 15.39
N LEU A 128 -8.53 -4.02 14.66
CA LEU A 128 -8.47 -4.33 13.24
C LEU A 128 -7.93 -5.74 13.05
N LYS A 129 -8.76 -6.61 12.49
CA LYS A 129 -8.36 -7.97 12.16
C LYS A 129 -7.84 -8.01 10.73
N HIS A 130 -6.53 -8.21 10.60
CA HIS A 130 -5.90 -8.58 9.33
C HIS A 130 -5.75 -10.10 9.27
N SER A 131 -5.92 -10.68 8.09
CA SER A 131 -5.59 -12.09 7.91
C SER A 131 -4.07 -12.28 7.91
N VAL A 132 -3.60 -13.48 8.25
CA VAL A 132 -2.18 -13.83 8.16
C VAL A 132 -1.64 -13.62 6.75
N ALA A 133 -2.44 -13.93 5.73
CA ALA A 133 -2.06 -13.72 4.32
C ALA A 133 -1.89 -12.23 4.00
N GLU A 134 -2.78 -11.38 4.52
CA GLU A 134 -2.71 -9.93 4.32
C GLU A 134 -1.48 -9.32 4.99
N LEU A 135 -1.17 -9.72 6.23
CA LEU A 135 0.03 -9.25 6.94
C LEU A 135 1.31 -9.71 6.25
N LYS A 136 1.38 -10.97 5.79
CA LYS A 136 2.51 -11.47 5.00
C LYS A 136 2.72 -10.66 3.72
N LEU A 137 1.63 -10.32 3.03
CA LEU A 137 1.70 -9.50 1.84
C LEU A 137 2.14 -8.06 2.17
N ALA A 138 1.58 -7.44 3.21
CA ALA A 138 1.97 -6.10 3.63
C ALA A 138 3.46 -6.04 4.01
N GLN A 139 3.94 -7.04 4.76
CA GLN A 139 5.36 -7.18 5.09
C GLN A 139 6.21 -7.30 3.83
N PHE A 140 5.88 -8.18 2.89
CA PHE A 140 6.60 -8.31 1.62
C PHE A 140 6.62 -6.99 0.83
N ILE A 141 5.49 -6.28 0.77
CA ILE A 141 5.43 -4.99 0.07
C ILE A 141 6.39 -3.99 0.72
N VAL A 142 6.41 -3.89 2.06
CA VAL A 142 7.25 -2.92 2.77
C VAL A 142 8.72 -3.32 2.72
N SER A 143 9.04 -4.56 3.10
CA SER A 143 10.42 -5.03 3.25
C SER A 143 11.10 -5.40 1.94
N ASP A 144 10.37 -5.81 0.89
CA ASP A 144 10.97 -6.23 -0.38
C ASP A 144 10.69 -5.25 -1.51
N ILE A 145 9.43 -4.84 -1.72
CA ILE A 145 9.07 -4.00 -2.86
C ILE A 145 9.49 -2.55 -2.64
N LEU A 146 9.12 -1.97 -1.49
CA LEU A 146 9.47 -0.58 -1.18
C LEU A 146 10.96 -0.41 -0.87
N ALA A 147 11.66 -1.44 -0.39
CA ALA A 147 13.11 -1.40 -0.24
C ALA A 147 13.86 -1.27 -1.58
N ILE A 148 13.19 -1.52 -2.73
CA ILE A 148 13.82 -1.30 -4.03
C ILE A 148 14.10 0.19 -4.23
N GLY A 149 15.39 0.52 -4.34
CA GLY A 149 15.83 1.91 -4.44
C GLY A 149 15.44 2.69 -3.19
N GLU A 150 15.71 2.13 -2.01
CA GLU A 150 15.44 2.72 -0.69
C GLU A 150 15.77 4.23 -0.65
N ASP A 151 16.98 4.60 -1.11
CA ASP A 151 17.46 5.99 -1.19
C ASP A 151 16.95 6.77 -2.42
N ASN A 152 16.31 6.12 -3.38
CA ASN A 152 15.92 6.73 -4.65
C ASN A 152 14.55 6.26 -5.15
N ILE A 153 13.54 7.09 -4.87
CA ILE A 153 12.16 6.87 -5.31
C ILE A 153 12.02 6.75 -6.84
N GLU A 154 12.91 7.35 -7.65
CA GLU A 154 12.86 7.22 -9.11
C GLU A 154 13.07 5.79 -9.58
N GLU A 155 13.91 5.02 -8.89
CA GLU A 155 14.14 3.62 -9.24
C GLU A 155 12.89 2.78 -8.95
N LEU A 156 12.22 3.04 -7.83
CA LEU A 156 10.94 2.40 -7.54
C LEU A 156 9.86 2.80 -8.56
N ARG A 157 9.77 4.09 -8.93
CA ARG A 157 8.85 4.59 -9.96
C ARG A 157 9.09 3.91 -11.30
N LYS A 158 10.35 3.75 -11.74
CA LYS A 158 10.70 3.06 -12.99
C LYS A 158 10.25 1.60 -13.00
N ARG A 159 10.47 0.88 -11.89
CA ARG A 159 10.16 -0.55 -11.80
C ARG A 159 8.68 -0.86 -11.66
N THR A 160 7.94 0.05 -11.02
CA THR A 160 6.50 -0.10 -10.80
C THR A 160 5.67 0.57 -11.90
N GLY A 161 6.25 1.51 -12.65
CA GLY A 161 5.54 2.38 -13.58
C GLY A 161 4.63 3.40 -12.89
N LEU A 162 4.68 3.51 -11.56
CA LEU A 162 3.80 4.37 -10.78
C LEU A 162 4.46 5.73 -10.59
N ARG A 163 3.72 6.80 -10.86
CA ARG A 163 4.12 8.17 -10.57
C ARG A 163 2.91 8.97 -10.11
N ARG A 164 3.09 9.75 -9.05
CA ARG A 164 2.18 10.85 -8.73
C ARG A 164 2.59 12.06 -9.56
N LEU A 165 1.66 12.63 -10.32
CA LEU A 165 1.85 13.98 -10.86
C LEU A 165 1.95 14.92 -9.65
N ALA A 166 3.00 15.74 -9.58
CA ALA A 166 3.08 16.77 -8.56
C ALA A 166 1.87 17.70 -8.75
N ALA A 167 1.03 17.78 -7.72
CA ALA A 167 -0.02 18.78 -7.61
C ALA A 167 0.57 20.12 -7.18
#